data_AF-A0A4Y2NXB6-F1
#
_entry.id   AF-A0A4Y2NXB6-F1
#
_cell.length_a   1.000
_cell.length_b   1.000
_cell.length_c   1.000
_cell.angle_alpha   90.00
_cell.angle_beta   90.00
_cell.angle_gamma   90.00
#
_symmetry.space_group_name_H-M   'P 1'
#
loop_
_entity.id
_entity.type
_entity.pdbx_description
1 polymer ?
#
loop_
_entity_poly.entity_id
_entity_poly.type
_entity_poly.pdbx_seq_one_letter_code
_entity_poly.pdbx_strand_id
1 'polypeptide(L)'
;MKDEFAERLEQFKTNKSTLAFIVNPLNTNTNEINIEPFGIDAGLLQMQLLDLKTKDLWSGKFTELERKLEVQKCMHIAQYKWTALKEIPLVKALIFGAWNSLPECYSEVQKLAYAADDLRVDIFVRASVLLHEYNKK
;
A
#
# COMPACT_ATOMS: atom_id res chain seq x y z
N MET A 1 15.20 -18.32 11.38
CA MET A 1 13.86 -18.12 11.96
C MET A 1 13.75 -16.82 12.77
N LYS A 2 14.40 -16.66 13.94
CA LYS A 2 14.32 -15.37 14.68
C LYS A 2 15.02 -14.22 13.93
N ASP A 3 16.22 -14.47 13.41
CA ASP A 3 16.99 -13.46 12.67
C ASP A 3 16.30 -13.09 11.34
N GLU A 4 15.73 -14.07 10.66
CA GLU A 4 14.95 -13.87 9.43
C GLU A 4 13.66 -13.07 9.68
N PHE A 5 12.91 -13.37 10.76
CA PHE A 5 11.76 -12.56 11.14
C PHE A 5 12.15 -11.12 11.49
N ALA A 6 13.26 -10.93 12.21
CA ALA A 6 13.78 -9.61 12.56
C ALA A 6 14.17 -8.82 11.31
N GLU A 7 14.87 -9.43 10.35
CA GLU A 7 15.22 -8.81 9.06
C GLU A 7 13.96 -8.37 8.29
N ARG A 8 12.92 -9.20 8.25
CA ARG A 8 11.65 -8.85 7.58
C ARG A 8 10.87 -7.76 8.30
N LEU A 9 10.92 -7.73 9.63
CA LEU A 9 10.34 -6.65 10.41
C LEU A 9 11.06 -5.32 10.13
N GLU A 10 12.39 -5.36 9.98
CA GLU A 10 13.16 -4.19 9.54
C GLU A 10 12.81 -3.78 8.12
N GLN A 11 12.66 -4.71 7.17
CA GLN A 11 12.18 -4.41 5.82
C GLN A 11 10.78 -3.77 5.82
N PHE A 12 9.88 -4.20 6.71
CA PHE A 12 8.57 -3.56 6.85
C PHE A 12 8.70 -2.12 7.38
N LYS A 13 9.58 -1.89 8.36
CA LYS A 13 9.82 -0.54 8.91
C LYS A 13 10.42 0.40 7.86
N THR A 14 11.40 -0.07 7.08
CA THR A 14 12.06 0.74 6.04
C THR A 14 11.14 1.04 4.86
N ASN A 15 10.20 0.14 4.55
CA ASN A 15 9.23 0.33 3.47
C ASN A 15 7.89 0.91 3.94
N LYS A 16 7.80 1.40 5.17
CA LYS A 16 6.56 1.92 5.76
C LYS A 16 5.91 2.98 4.89
N SER A 17 6.67 3.95 4.40
CA SER A 17 6.15 5.05 3.57
C SER A 17 5.71 4.55 2.19
N THR A 18 6.45 3.59 1.59
CA THR A 18 6.04 2.90 0.35
C THR A 18 4.71 2.16 0.51
N LEU A 19 4.52 1.45 1.63
CA LEU A 19 3.27 0.74 1.91
C LEU A 19 2.10 1.69 2.22
N ALA A 20 2.39 2.81 2.90
CA ALA A 20 1.40 3.86 3.19
C ALA A 20 0.91 4.54 1.91
N PHE A 21 1.78 4.70 0.92
CA PHE A 21 1.46 5.35 -0.35
C PHE A 21 0.27 4.72 -1.07
N ILE A 22 0.15 3.39 -1.06
CA ILE A 22 -0.92 2.65 -1.75
C ILE A 22 -2.31 3.03 -1.22
N VAL A 23 -2.40 3.24 0.10
CA VAL A 23 -3.65 3.44 0.82
C VAL A 23 -3.94 4.92 1.07
N ASN A 24 -2.90 5.75 1.08
CA ASN A 24 -2.97 7.18 1.36
C ASN A 24 -1.93 7.96 0.53
N PRO A 25 -2.10 8.01 -0.81
CA PRO A 25 -1.10 8.62 -1.68
C PRO A 25 -0.99 10.13 -1.52
N LEU A 26 -2.05 10.80 -1.05
CA LEU A 26 -2.08 12.25 -0.91
C LEU A 26 -1.32 12.73 0.33
N ASN A 27 -1.38 11.99 1.44
CA ASN A 27 -0.76 12.40 2.70
C ASN A 27 0.59 11.71 2.97
N THR A 28 0.97 10.71 2.17
CA THR A 28 2.27 10.05 2.32
C THR A 28 3.41 11.00 1.98
N ASN A 29 4.44 11.03 2.83
CA ASN A 29 5.68 11.75 2.55
C ASN A 29 6.47 11.02 1.47
N THR A 30 6.37 11.50 0.22
CA THR A 30 7.02 10.87 -0.92
C THR A 30 8.53 11.00 -0.91
N ASN A 31 9.09 11.92 -0.11
CA ASN A 31 10.55 12.06 0.05
C ASN A 31 11.17 10.89 0.83
N GLU A 32 10.36 10.14 1.57
CA GLU A 32 10.80 8.95 2.32
C GLU A 32 10.67 7.66 1.52
N ILE A 33 10.10 7.73 0.31
CA ILE A 33 9.91 6.55 -0.54
C ILE A 33 11.19 6.33 -1.36
N ASN A 34 11.82 5.18 -1.17
CA ASN A 34 12.91 4.76 -2.04
C ASN A 34 12.35 4.29 -3.40
N ILE A 35 12.50 5.10 -4.43
CA ILE A 35 11.97 4.84 -5.78
C ILE A 35 12.98 4.20 -6.74
N GLU A 36 14.27 4.20 -6.41
CA GLU A 36 15.33 3.66 -7.26
C GLU A 36 15.10 2.19 -7.66
N PRO A 37 14.67 1.28 -6.76
CA PRO A 37 14.47 -0.13 -7.09
C PRO A 37 13.36 -0.37 -8.12
N PHE A 38 12.49 0.61 -8.33
CA PHE A 38 11.30 0.48 -9.17
C PHE A 38 11.48 1.09 -10.57
N GLY A 39 12.65 1.70 -10.86
CA GLY A 39 12.91 2.34 -12.13
C GLY A 39 11.95 3.51 -12.44
N ILE A 40 11.52 4.22 -11.40
CA ILE A 40 10.57 5.34 -11.49
C ILE A 40 11.31 6.64 -11.72
N ASP A 41 10.80 7.46 -12.63
CA ASP A 41 11.34 8.80 -12.86
C ASP A 41 10.87 9.77 -11.75
N ALA A 42 11.83 10.30 -11.00
CA ALA A 42 11.56 11.16 -9.84
C ALA A 42 10.85 12.47 -10.22
N GLY A 43 11.23 13.08 -11.35
CA GLY A 43 10.67 14.36 -11.80
C GLY A 43 9.21 14.21 -12.23
N LEU A 44 8.94 13.22 -13.07
CA LEU A 44 7.59 12.86 -13.51
C LEU A 44 6.72 12.42 -12.35
N LEU A 45 7.24 11.62 -11.41
CA LEU A 45 6.51 11.23 -10.20
C LEU A 45 6.06 12.45 -9.40
N GLN A 46 6.96 13.40 -9.12
CA GLN A 46 6.61 14.62 -8.38
C GLN A 46 5.57 15.48 -9.11
N MET A 47 5.72 15.65 -10.42
CA MET A 47 4.76 16.39 -11.25
C MET A 47 3.38 15.73 -11.23
N GLN A 48 3.32 14.42 -11.45
CA GLN A 48 2.07 13.66 -11.45
C GLN A 48 1.39 13.67 -10.08
N LEU A 49 2.15 13.59 -8.98
CA LEU A 49 1.61 13.69 -7.61
C LEU A 49 1.04 15.07 -7.30
N LEU A 50 1.72 16.14 -7.74
CA LEU A 50 1.24 17.51 -7.58
C LEU A 50 -0.08 17.72 -8.33
N ASP A 51 -0.15 17.26 -9.58
CA ASP A 51 -1.36 17.33 -10.40
C ASP A 51 -2.50 16.49 -9.79
N LEU A 52 -2.18 15.30 -9.27
CA LEU A 52 -3.16 14.42 -8.60
C LEU A 52 -3.70 15.02 -7.29
N LYS A 53 -2.88 15.77 -6.55
CA LYS A 53 -3.29 16.52 -5.34
C LYS A 53 -4.18 17.71 -5.66
N THR A 54 -3.91 18.41 -6.75
CA THR A 54 -4.59 19.67 -7.10
C THR A 54 -5.87 19.47 -7.89
N LYS A 55 -6.05 18.31 -8.53
CA LYS A 55 -7.30 17.96 -9.23
C LYS A 55 -8.34 17.40 -8.27
N ASP A 56 -9.41 18.17 -8.06
CA ASP A 56 -10.56 17.82 -7.20
C ASP A 56 -11.14 16.43 -7.48
N LEU A 57 -11.17 16.02 -8.75
CA LEU A 57 -11.65 14.69 -9.14
C LEU A 57 -10.82 13.57 -8.49
N TRP A 58 -9.49 13.68 -8.55
CA TRP A 58 -8.60 12.64 -8.05
C TRP A 58 -8.42 12.74 -6.55
N SER A 59 -8.28 13.95 -6.02
CA SER A 59 -8.20 14.17 -4.58
C SER A 59 -9.45 13.60 -3.88
N GLY A 60 -10.65 13.92 -4.37
CA GLY A 60 -11.90 13.37 -3.84
C GLY A 60 -11.99 11.85 -3.93
N LYS A 61 -11.51 11.26 -5.03
CA LYS A 61 -11.51 9.79 -5.22
C LYS A 61 -10.59 9.08 -4.23
N PHE A 62 -9.39 9.59 -3.99
CA PHE A 62 -8.45 9.01 -3.03
C PHE A 62 -8.86 9.28 -1.58
N THR A 63 -9.46 10.43 -1.27
CA THR A 63 -10.08 10.66 0.05
C THR A 63 -11.22 9.68 0.32
N GLU A 64 -12.08 9.39 -0.67
CA GLU A 64 -13.13 8.39 -0.50
C GLU A 64 -12.57 6.96 -0.38
N LEU A 65 -11.48 6.64 -1.06
CA LEU A 65 -10.76 5.37 -0.88
C LEU A 65 -10.27 5.24 0.57
N GLU A 66 -9.58 6.25 1.10
CA GLU A 66 -9.08 6.28 2.48
C GLU A 66 -10.23 6.07 3.48
N ARG A 67 -11.33 6.80 3.31
CA ARG A 67 -12.53 6.67 4.16
C ARG A 67 -13.12 5.26 4.10
N LYS A 68 -13.26 4.67 2.91
CA LYS A 68 -13.77 3.29 2.75
C LYS A 68 -12.86 2.26 3.41
N LEU A 69 -11.54 2.40 3.27
CA LEU A 69 -10.57 1.54 3.93
C LEU A 69 -10.65 1.66 5.46
N GLU A 70 -10.84 2.86 5.98
CA GLU A 70 -10.98 3.09 7.42
C GLU A 70 -12.28 2.50 7.98
N VAL A 71 -13.42 2.69 7.29
CA VAL A 71 -14.70 2.07 7.67
C VAL A 71 -14.59 0.54 7.69
N GLN A 72 -13.93 -0.05 6.69
CA GLN A 72 -13.66 -1.49 6.67
C GLN A 72 -12.83 -1.92 7.89
N LYS A 73 -11.72 -1.23 8.20
CA LYS A 73 -10.90 -1.53 9.38
C LYS A 73 -11.71 -1.46 10.68
N CYS A 74 -12.49 -0.40 10.89
CA CYS A 74 -13.30 -0.21 12.10
C CYS A 74 -14.35 -1.32 12.27
N MET A 75 -15.04 -1.70 11.18
CA MET A 75 -16.02 -2.80 11.22
C MET A 75 -15.37 -4.12 11.64
N HIS A 76 -14.16 -4.41 11.16
CA HIS A 76 -13.46 -5.67 11.45
C HIS A 76 -12.90 -5.72 12.87
N ILE A 77 -12.34 -4.61 13.37
CA ILE A 77 -11.90 -4.51 14.77
C ILE A 77 -13.07 -4.74 15.73
N ALA A 78 -14.23 -4.14 15.45
CA ALA A 78 -15.43 -4.26 16.28
C ALA A 78 -16.02 -5.67 16.29
N GLN A 79 -15.87 -6.43 15.20
CA GLN A 79 -16.44 -7.78 15.08
C GLN A 79 -15.53 -8.88 15.66
N TYR A 80 -14.29 -8.59 16.07
CA TYR A 80 -13.28 -9.53 16.59
C TYR A 80 -13.06 -10.79 15.71
N LYS A 81 -13.50 -10.75 14.45
CA LYS A 81 -13.37 -11.83 13.48
C LYS A 81 -12.20 -11.52 12.57
N TRP A 82 -11.03 -12.04 12.92
CA TRP A 82 -9.83 -12.07 12.08
C TRP A 82 -10.00 -13.05 10.90
N THR A 83 -11.10 -13.01 10.16
CA THR A 83 -11.22 -13.71 8.88
C THR A 83 -10.43 -12.97 7.78
N ALA A 84 -9.17 -12.65 8.09
CA ALA A 84 -8.28 -11.77 7.35
C ALA A 84 -8.07 -12.19 5.88
N LEU A 85 -8.26 -13.47 5.56
CA LEU A 85 -8.11 -13.99 4.20
C LEU A 85 -9.25 -13.61 3.24
N LYS A 86 -10.50 -13.45 3.72
CA LYS A 86 -11.64 -13.08 2.86
C LYS A 86 -11.69 -11.57 2.58
N GLU A 87 -11.00 -10.79 3.39
CA GLU A 87 -11.00 -9.32 3.33
C GLU A 87 -9.87 -8.76 2.47
N ILE A 88 -8.75 -9.49 2.35
CA ILE A 88 -7.64 -9.13 1.45
C ILE A 88 -8.14 -8.91 0.00
N PRO A 89 -8.98 -9.78 -0.59
CA PRO A 89 -9.53 -9.54 -1.93
C PRO A 89 -10.36 -8.25 -2.03
N LEU A 90 -11.14 -7.90 -1.00
CA LEU A 90 -12.00 -6.70 -1.02
C LEU A 90 -11.18 -5.41 -0.91
N VAL A 91 -10.24 -5.36 0.03
CA VAL A 91 -9.31 -4.24 0.19
C VAL A 91 -8.47 -4.08 -1.08
N LYS A 92 -8.01 -5.19 -1.66
CA LYS A 92 -7.29 -5.21 -2.93
C LYS A 92 -8.17 -4.65 -4.06
N ALA A 93 -9.41 -5.08 -4.19
CA ALA A 93 -10.33 -4.57 -5.22
C ALA A 93 -10.58 -3.06 -5.11
N LEU A 94 -10.74 -2.52 -3.90
CA LEU A 94 -10.91 -1.08 -3.68
C LEU A 94 -9.68 -0.28 -4.10
N ILE A 95 -8.50 -0.72 -3.66
CA ILE A 95 -7.21 -0.09 -3.98
C ILE A 95 -6.97 -0.15 -5.51
N PHE A 96 -7.03 -1.34 -6.11
CA PHE A 96 -6.82 -1.49 -7.55
C PHE A 96 -7.86 -0.74 -8.38
N GLY A 97 -9.12 -0.70 -7.95
CA GLY A 97 -10.15 0.07 -8.63
C GLY A 97 -9.82 1.57 -8.70
N ALA A 98 -9.28 2.13 -7.61
CA ALA A 98 -8.86 3.53 -7.59
C ALA A 98 -7.65 3.78 -8.53
N TRP A 99 -6.60 2.97 -8.41
CA TRP A 99 -5.36 3.10 -9.18
C TRP A 99 -5.52 2.83 -10.68
N ASN A 100 -6.31 1.82 -11.07
CA ASN A 100 -6.61 1.50 -12.47
C ASN A 100 -7.47 2.56 -13.17
N SER A 101 -8.16 3.41 -12.40
CA SER A 101 -8.97 4.48 -12.98
C SER A 101 -8.14 5.68 -13.44
N LEU A 102 -6.87 5.76 -13.04
CA LEU A 102 -6.00 6.87 -13.44
C LEU A 102 -5.66 6.75 -14.94
N PRO A 103 -5.68 7.86 -15.68
CA PRO A 103 -5.17 7.92 -17.05
C PRO A 103 -3.69 7.53 -17.14
N GLU A 104 -3.25 7.12 -18.33
CA GLU A 104 -1.86 6.75 -18.61
C GLU A 104 -0.86 7.88 -18.32
N CYS A 105 -1.29 9.15 -18.32
CA CYS A 105 -0.44 10.28 -17.96
C CYS A 105 -0.01 10.29 -16.48
N TYR A 106 -0.51 9.36 -15.65
CA TYR A 106 -0.07 9.09 -14.26
C TYR A 106 0.76 7.80 -14.14
N SER A 107 1.44 7.39 -15.21
CA SER A 107 2.19 6.13 -15.30
C SER A 107 3.18 5.90 -14.16
N GLU A 108 3.88 6.93 -13.68
CA GLU A 108 4.90 6.78 -12.63
C GLU A 108 4.25 6.56 -11.26
N VAL A 109 3.18 7.28 -10.98
CA VAL A 109 2.39 7.09 -9.76
C VAL A 109 1.74 5.69 -9.76
N GLN A 110 1.24 5.22 -10.90
CA GLN A 110 0.70 3.87 -11.05
C GLN A 110 1.78 2.79 -10.87
N LYS A 111 2.97 2.95 -11.48
CA LYS A 111 4.11 2.03 -11.26
C LYS A 111 4.46 1.93 -9.78
N LEU A 112 4.53 3.06 -9.07
CA LEU A 112 4.82 3.07 -7.63
C LEU A 112 3.76 2.31 -6.84
N ALA A 113 2.47 2.55 -7.14
CA ALA A 113 1.37 1.88 -6.45
C ALA A 113 1.41 0.35 -6.65
N TYR A 114 1.70 -0.13 -7.87
CA TYR A 114 1.80 -1.57 -8.15
C TYR A 114 3.03 -2.20 -7.52
N ALA A 115 4.18 -1.53 -7.58
CA ALA A 115 5.40 -2.01 -6.93
C ALA A 115 5.21 -2.12 -5.40
N ALA A 116 4.51 -1.15 -4.82
CA ALA A 116 4.19 -1.17 -3.41
C ALA A 116 3.19 -2.27 -3.04
N ASP A 117 2.20 -2.59 -3.90
CA ASP A 117 1.28 -3.72 -3.68
C ASP A 117 2.00 -5.07 -3.72
N ASP A 118 2.93 -5.23 -4.67
CA ASP A 118 3.74 -6.44 -4.77
C ASP A 118 4.58 -6.64 -3.50
N LEU A 119 5.22 -5.57 -3.03
CA LEU A 119 5.95 -5.57 -1.76
C LEU A 119 5.05 -5.89 -0.56
N ARG A 120 3.83 -5.35 -0.52
CA ARG A 120 2.86 -5.64 0.53
C ARG A 120 2.49 -7.12 0.56
N VAL A 121 2.25 -7.73 -0.60
CA VAL A 121 1.90 -9.15 -0.71
C VAL A 121 3.08 -10.01 -0.29
N ASP A 122 4.30 -9.72 -0.76
CA ASP A 122 5.50 -10.48 -0.40
C ASP A 122 5.77 -10.45 1.11
N ILE A 123 5.75 -9.27 1.74
CA ILE A 123 5.93 -9.11 3.18
C ILE A 123 4.85 -9.87 3.95
N PHE A 124 3.57 -9.74 3.55
CA PHE A 124 2.46 -10.38 4.26
C PHE A 124 2.49 -11.91 4.16
N VAL A 125 2.70 -12.45 2.96
CA VAL A 125 2.74 -13.90 2.73
C VAL A 125 3.89 -14.52 3.53
N ARG A 126 5.10 -13.95 3.44
CA ARG A 126 6.28 -14.50 4.12
C ARG A 126 6.21 -14.32 5.64
N ALA A 127 5.71 -13.19 6.14
CA ALA A 127 5.51 -13.00 7.58
C ALA A 127 4.48 -13.99 8.15
N SER A 128 3.42 -14.30 7.40
CA SER A 128 2.41 -15.30 7.80
C SER A 128 2.99 -16.71 7.89
N VAL A 129 3.84 -17.10 6.92
CA VAL A 129 4.56 -18.39 6.96
C VAL A 129 5.49 -18.46 8.18
N LEU A 130 6.31 -17.43 8.41
CA LEU A 130 7.24 -17.39 9.54
C LEU A 130 6.52 -17.42 10.89
N LEU A 131 5.40 -16.72 11.03
CA LEU A 131 4.60 -16.73 12.26
C LEU A 131 3.98 -18.11 12.52
N HIS A 132 3.48 -18.76 11.48
CA HIS A 132 2.94 -20.13 11.58
C HIS A 132 4.01 -21.14 11.98
N GLU A 133 5.21 -21.03 11.42
CA GLU A 133 6.33 -21.88 11.80
C GLU A 133 6.85 -21.60 13.21
N TYR A 134 6.86 -20.33 13.64
CA TYR A 134 7.23 -19.95 15.01
C TYR A 134 6.26 -20.54 16.04
N ASN A 135 4.96 -20.48 15.79
CA ASN A 135 3.92 -21.00 16.70
C ASN A 135 3.82 -22.53 16.76
N LYS A 136 4.54 -23.26 15.87
CA LYS A 136 4.64 -24.72 15.90
C LYS A 136 5.75 -25.25 16.82
N LYS A 137 6.62 -24.38 17.34
CA LYS A 137 7.66 -24.70 18.32
C LYS A 137 7.19 -24.38 19.74
#